data_AF-A0A1G1DAB5-F1
#
_entry.id   AF-A0A1G1DAB5-F1
#
_cell.length_a   1.000
_cell.length_b   1.000
_cell.length_c   1.000
_cell.angle_alpha   90.00
_cell.angle_beta   90.00
_cell.angle_gamma   90.00
#
_symmetry.space_group_name_H-M   'P 1'
#
loop_
_entity.id
_entity.type
_entity.pdbx_description
1 polymer ?
#
loop_
_entity_poly.entity_id
_entity_poly.type
_entity_poly.pdbx_seq_one_letter_code
_entity_poly.pdbx_strand_id
1 'polypeptide(L)'
;MRHEARDKRQEAGKILYLTAYIWFLSCFLLLASCFYSEARAQDICISCHKEMEEERLKLPTVEWEASIHKIEKVRCHNCHGGDPESGHGVGFMGKPARKDIPKFCGRCHIRQLNNYQKSKHEKLLSERKEEGGATCVDCHGYHKIKGVKDTESPVYYLNVPETCSRCHSDSVRMKQFKIPTNQLELYKEGKHGLALYGRMPEVRKTSAPNCAVCHGHHDPMISAHQDIPRICGKCHPSTFDNFKKSLHFDALKKSGDPSCAYCHGNHKVIKPAGEIFSNFKKGECGECHDQSSKEFKVGLNIKKIIKEIDDLRNEAIGSIEEVKNYGRNTGDLEQLYNELNGNILMIAPVTHSLDLDKINEYVNKITKTSQEVKGKVEEFKKEISRRYMVYAVSMIMIFTAVIILSMQLYIYKRTEK
;
A
#
# COMPACT_ATOMS: atom_id res chain seq x y z
N MET A 1 -36.87 7.73 -82.39
CA MET A 1 -35.76 8.44 -81.68
C MET A 1 -35.93 8.56 -80.16
N ARG A 2 -37.11 8.86 -79.59
CA ARG A 2 -37.27 8.92 -78.10
C ARG A 2 -37.43 7.57 -77.38
N HIS A 3 -37.84 6.50 -78.08
CA HIS A 3 -38.01 5.17 -77.47
C HIS A 3 -36.67 4.40 -77.32
N GLU A 4 -35.79 4.39 -78.34
CA GLU A 4 -34.48 3.72 -78.28
C GLU A 4 -33.54 4.28 -77.19
N ALA A 5 -33.64 5.58 -76.89
CA ALA A 5 -32.82 6.20 -75.85
C ALA A 5 -33.26 5.80 -74.42
N ARG A 6 -34.51 5.34 -74.25
CA ARG A 6 -35.06 4.92 -72.95
C ARG A 6 -34.68 3.48 -72.63
N ASP A 7 -34.71 2.59 -73.62
CA ASP A 7 -34.26 1.19 -73.47
C ASP A 7 -32.76 1.10 -73.17
N LYS A 8 -31.91 1.84 -73.90
CA LYS A 8 -30.46 1.85 -73.65
C LYS A 8 -30.09 2.36 -72.25
N ARG A 9 -30.87 3.29 -71.67
CA ARG A 9 -30.67 3.76 -70.29
C ARG A 9 -31.11 2.74 -69.25
N GLN A 10 -32.17 1.98 -69.53
CA GLN A 10 -32.68 0.95 -68.62
C GLN A 10 -31.76 -0.29 -68.61
N GLU A 11 -31.18 -0.63 -69.75
CA GLU A 11 -30.19 -1.70 -69.91
C GLU A 11 -28.84 -1.32 -69.28
N ALA A 12 -28.35 -0.09 -69.50
CA ALA A 12 -27.16 0.43 -68.82
C ALA A 12 -27.31 0.48 -67.29
N GLY A 13 -28.50 0.83 -66.79
CA GLY A 13 -28.82 0.77 -65.36
C GLY A 13 -28.73 -0.64 -64.79
N LYS A 14 -29.29 -1.64 -65.48
CA LYS A 14 -29.21 -3.06 -65.06
C LYS A 14 -27.76 -3.57 -65.03
N ILE A 15 -26.93 -3.17 -66.00
CA ILE A 15 -25.51 -3.53 -66.03
C ILE A 15 -24.73 -2.87 -64.89
N LEU A 16 -25.03 -1.61 -64.55
CA LEU A 16 -24.43 -0.92 -63.40
C LEU A 16 -24.83 -1.57 -62.06
N TYR A 17 -26.09 -1.98 -61.91
CA TYR A 17 -26.55 -2.67 -60.70
C TYR A 17 -25.94 -4.07 -60.57
N LEU A 18 -25.82 -4.81 -61.66
CA LEU A 18 -25.22 -6.15 -61.66
C LEU A 18 -23.72 -6.09 -61.35
N THR A 19 -23.00 -5.12 -61.92
CA THR A 19 -21.56 -4.93 -61.67
C THR A 19 -21.28 -4.45 -60.25
N ALA A 20 -22.11 -3.56 -59.70
CA ALA A 20 -22.03 -3.14 -58.30
C ALA A 20 -22.34 -4.30 -57.33
N TYR A 21 -23.33 -5.14 -57.64
CA TYR A 21 -23.67 -6.31 -56.82
C TYR A 21 -22.56 -7.36 -56.82
N ILE A 22 -21.95 -7.64 -57.98
CA ILE A 22 -20.80 -8.56 -58.11
C ILE A 22 -19.59 -8.02 -57.34
N TRP A 23 -19.33 -6.70 -57.39
CA TRP A 23 -18.28 -6.06 -56.60
C TRP A 23 -18.54 -6.16 -55.09
N PHE A 24 -19.79 -5.96 -54.66
CA PHE A 24 -20.15 -6.08 -53.26
C PHE A 24 -20.01 -7.52 -52.75
N LEU A 25 -20.41 -8.51 -53.55
CA LEU A 25 -20.31 -9.93 -53.21
C LEU A 25 -18.86 -10.41 -53.18
N SER A 26 -18.03 -9.96 -54.12
CA SER A 26 -16.60 -10.31 -54.15
C SER A 26 -15.81 -9.61 -53.04
N CYS A 27 -16.16 -8.37 -52.68
CA CYS A 27 -15.60 -7.68 -51.52
C CYS A 27 -16.03 -8.33 -50.19
N PHE A 28 -17.28 -8.79 -50.09
CA PHE A 28 -17.77 -9.55 -48.94
C PHE A 28 -17.09 -10.92 -48.80
N LEU A 29 -16.85 -11.63 -49.90
CA LEU A 29 -16.10 -12.89 -49.91
C LEU A 29 -14.62 -12.70 -49.55
N LEU A 30 -13.98 -11.62 -49.99
CA LEU A 30 -12.60 -11.25 -49.62
C LEU A 30 -12.49 -10.87 -48.14
N LEU A 31 -13.45 -10.11 -47.61
CA LEU A 31 -13.52 -9.80 -46.19
C LEU A 31 -13.79 -11.06 -45.34
N ALA A 32 -14.70 -11.93 -45.78
CA ALA A 32 -14.98 -13.20 -45.10
C ALA A 32 -13.77 -14.13 -45.08
N SER A 33 -12.96 -14.15 -46.15
CA SER A 33 -11.72 -14.95 -46.20
C SER A 33 -10.59 -14.36 -45.37
N CYS A 34 -10.50 -13.03 -45.24
CA CYS A 34 -9.62 -12.39 -44.24
C CYS A 34 -10.04 -12.73 -42.80
N PHE A 35 -11.34 -12.71 -42.48
CA PHE A 35 -11.85 -13.12 -41.16
C PHE A 35 -11.66 -14.62 -40.88
N TYR A 36 -11.79 -15.48 -41.90
CA TYR A 36 -11.54 -16.93 -41.76
C TYR A 36 -10.06 -17.27 -41.56
N SER A 37 -9.14 -16.48 -42.13
CA SER A 37 -7.69 -16.66 -41.96
C SER A 37 -7.24 -16.41 -40.52
N GLU A 38 -7.78 -15.40 -39.85
CA GLU A 38 -7.46 -15.12 -38.44
C GLU A 38 -7.98 -16.21 -37.49
N ALA A 39 -9.05 -16.91 -37.84
CA ALA A 39 -9.64 -17.97 -37.02
C ALA A 39 -8.87 -19.31 -37.09
N ARG A 40 -8.02 -19.53 -38.10
CA ARG A 40 -7.40 -20.84 -38.40
C ARG A 40 -5.92 -20.97 -38.07
N ALA A 41 -5.27 -19.97 -37.50
CA ALA A 41 -4.01 -20.17 -36.79
C ALA A 41 -4.28 -20.80 -35.41
N GLN A 42 -4.88 -21.98 -35.38
CA GLN A 42 -5.04 -22.77 -34.17
C GLN A 42 -3.70 -23.43 -33.86
N ASP A 43 -3.06 -23.01 -32.78
CA ASP A 43 -1.86 -23.65 -32.23
C ASP A 43 -2.16 -25.14 -31.97
N ILE A 44 -1.51 -26.04 -32.71
CA ILE A 44 -1.76 -27.48 -32.63
C ILE A 44 -1.46 -28.04 -31.23
N CYS A 45 -0.59 -27.36 -30.48
CA CYS A 45 -0.29 -27.73 -29.10
C CYS A 45 -1.55 -27.65 -28.25
N ILE A 46 -2.36 -26.60 -28.42
CA ILE A 46 -3.56 -26.38 -27.61
C ILE A 46 -4.67 -27.31 -28.03
N SER A 47 -4.96 -27.42 -29.33
CA SER A 47 -6.06 -28.27 -29.82
C SER A 47 -5.83 -29.74 -29.47
N CYS A 48 -4.61 -30.24 -29.64
CA CYS A 48 -4.26 -31.61 -29.29
C CYS A 48 -4.30 -31.85 -27.77
N HIS A 49 -3.63 -31.01 -26.97
CA HIS A 49 -3.56 -31.23 -25.52
C HIS A 49 -4.91 -31.03 -24.81
N LYS A 50 -5.78 -30.16 -25.31
CA LYS A 50 -7.10 -29.91 -24.71
C LYS A 50 -8.04 -31.12 -24.80
N GLU A 51 -7.86 -31.95 -25.82
CA GLU A 51 -8.68 -33.14 -26.09
C GLU A 51 -8.11 -34.42 -25.47
N MET A 52 -6.93 -34.35 -24.84
CA MET A 52 -6.32 -35.51 -24.18
C MET A 52 -7.13 -35.97 -22.97
N GLU A 53 -7.26 -37.28 -22.82
CA GLU A 53 -7.91 -37.90 -21.66
C GLU A 53 -7.07 -37.75 -20.38
N GLU A 54 -5.75 -37.70 -20.52
CA GLU A 54 -4.86 -37.62 -19.37
C GLU A 54 -4.82 -36.20 -18.79
N GLU A 55 -5.35 -36.04 -17.59
CA GLU A 55 -5.53 -34.74 -16.93
C GLU A 55 -4.22 -33.96 -16.81
N ARG A 56 -3.08 -34.63 -16.57
CA ARG A 56 -1.76 -33.96 -16.51
C ARG A 56 -1.35 -33.26 -17.82
N LEU A 57 -1.86 -33.74 -18.95
CA LEU A 57 -1.57 -33.20 -20.28
C LEU A 57 -2.59 -32.16 -20.73
N LYS A 58 -3.84 -32.28 -20.24
CA LYS A 58 -4.95 -31.37 -20.51
C LYS A 58 -4.96 -30.12 -19.62
N LEU A 59 -4.66 -30.26 -18.33
CA LEU A 59 -4.69 -29.15 -17.38
C LEU A 59 -3.85 -27.94 -17.82
N PRO A 60 -2.62 -28.10 -18.35
CA PRO A 60 -1.82 -26.96 -18.81
C PRO A 60 -2.53 -26.07 -19.82
N THR A 61 -3.35 -26.61 -20.73
CA THR A 61 -4.10 -25.78 -21.68
C THR A 61 -5.21 -24.99 -21.01
N VAL A 62 -5.92 -25.60 -20.07
CA VAL A 62 -7.00 -24.95 -19.29
C VAL A 62 -6.43 -23.85 -18.39
N GLU A 63 -5.32 -24.14 -17.72
CA GLU A 63 -4.62 -23.19 -16.84
C GLU A 63 -4.05 -22.01 -17.63
N TRP A 64 -3.44 -22.29 -18.78
CA TRP A 64 -2.90 -21.26 -19.66
C TRP A 64 -3.99 -20.32 -20.18
N GLU A 65 -5.18 -20.81 -20.52
CA GLU A 65 -6.32 -19.97 -20.96
C GLU A 65 -6.68 -18.88 -19.94
N ALA A 66 -6.46 -19.15 -18.66
CA ALA A 66 -6.71 -18.23 -17.54
C ALA A 66 -5.48 -17.40 -17.11
N SER A 67 -4.38 -17.45 -17.89
CA SER A 67 -3.11 -16.80 -17.55
C SER A 67 -2.94 -15.42 -18.21
N ILE A 68 -2.06 -14.60 -17.63
CA ILE A 68 -1.61 -13.35 -18.25
C ILE A 68 -0.89 -13.61 -19.58
N HIS A 69 -0.20 -14.75 -19.71
CA HIS A 69 0.49 -15.12 -20.94
C HIS A 69 -0.48 -15.35 -22.10
N LYS A 70 -1.69 -15.88 -21.85
CA LYS A 70 -2.73 -15.94 -22.89
C LYS A 70 -3.16 -14.54 -23.34
N ILE A 71 -3.35 -13.62 -22.39
CA ILE A 71 -3.73 -12.22 -22.67
C ILE A 71 -2.65 -11.54 -23.51
N GLU A 72 -1.39 -11.71 -23.13
CA GLU A 72 -0.19 -11.17 -23.82
C GLU A 72 0.23 -11.99 -25.05
N LYS A 73 -0.61 -12.94 -25.49
CA LYS A 73 -0.40 -13.80 -26.66
C LYS A 73 0.87 -14.68 -26.64
N VAL A 74 1.44 -14.97 -25.47
CA VAL A 74 2.52 -15.94 -25.27
C VAL A 74 1.94 -17.36 -25.25
N ARG A 75 2.30 -18.16 -26.26
CA ARG A 75 1.80 -19.52 -26.53
C ARG A 75 2.71 -20.61 -25.96
N CYS A 76 2.27 -21.87 -26.08
CA CYS A 76 2.96 -23.05 -25.56
C CYS A 76 4.41 -23.14 -26.07
N HIS A 77 4.58 -23.00 -27.38
CA HIS A 77 5.88 -23.12 -28.05
C HIS A 77 6.85 -21.97 -27.70
N ASN A 78 6.36 -20.80 -27.28
CA ASN A 78 7.25 -19.72 -26.83
C ASN A 78 8.00 -20.07 -25.54
N CYS A 79 7.41 -20.95 -24.72
CA CYS A 79 8.03 -21.48 -23.51
C CYS A 79 8.72 -22.82 -23.79
N HIS A 80 7.98 -23.79 -24.30
CA HIS A 80 8.44 -25.18 -24.40
C HIS A 80 9.14 -25.51 -25.71
N GLY A 81 9.24 -24.58 -26.66
CA GLY A 81 9.75 -24.85 -28.00
C GLY A 81 8.80 -25.76 -28.78
N GLY A 82 9.33 -26.48 -29.77
CA GLY A 82 8.51 -27.20 -30.75
C GLY A 82 7.95 -26.27 -31.82
N ASP A 83 7.02 -26.80 -32.60
CA ASP A 83 6.48 -26.18 -33.80
C ASP A 83 4.95 -25.99 -33.62
N PRO A 84 4.42 -24.77 -33.72
CA PRO A 84 2.98 -24.52 -33.59
C PRO A 84 2.13 -25.21 -34.68
N GLU A 85 2.73 -25.67 -35.78
CA GLU A 85 2.05 -26.38 -36.85
C GLU A 85 2.19 -27.91 -36.75
N SER A 86 3.35 -28.40 -36.28
CA SER A 86 3.66 -29.85 -36.26
C SER A 86 3.81 -30.47 -34.86
N GLY A 87 3.72 -29.68 -33.79
CA GLY A 87 3.72 -30.14 -32.40
C GLY A 87 5.12 -30.22 -31.76
N HIS A 88 5.49 -31.37 -31.19
CA HIS A 88 6.75 -31.58 -30.46
C HIS A 88 8.01 -31.64 -31.36
N GLY A 89 8.05 -30.86 -32.44
CA GLY A 89 9.15 -30.78 -33.40
C GLY A 89 10.47 -30.25 -32.80
N VAL A 90 11.35 -29.77 -33.67
CA VAL A 90 12.72 -29.37 -33.30
C VAL A 90 12.72 -28.33 -32.18
N GLY A 91 13.54 -28.56 -31.16
CA GLY A 91 13.71 -27.64 -30.03
C GLY A 91 12.65 -27.76 -28.93
N PHE A 92 11.78 -28.78 -28.97
CA PHE A 92 10.87 -29.06 -27.86
C PHE A 92 11.64 -29.47 -26.59
N MET A 93 11.37 -28.78 -25.48
CA MET A 93 12.09 -28.88 -24.21
C MET A 93 11.30 -29.63 -23.13
N GLY A 94 9.99 -29.82 -23.31
CA GLY A 94 9.13 -30.43 -22.28
C GLY A 94 9.17 -29.67 -20.95
N LYS A 95 9.00 -30.39 -19.83
CA LYS A 95 9.06 -29.82 -18.47
C LYS A 95 10.52 -29.50 -18.10
N PRO A 96 10.88 -28.23 -17.82
CA PRO A 96 12.24 -27.89 -17.41
C PRO A 96 12.56 -28.46 -16.02
N ALA A 97 13.82 -28.84 -15.79
CA ALA A 97 14.32 -29.16 -14.46
C ALA A 97 14.27 -27.91 -13.56
N ARG A 98 14.10 -28.08 -12.24
CA ARG A 98 13.85 -26.97 -11.32
C ARG A 98 14.96 -25.92 -11.33
N LYS A 99 16.22 -26.36 -11.39
CA LYS A 99 17.40 -25.48 -11.50
C LYS A 99 17.42 -24.62 -12.79
N ASP A 100 16.72 -25.05 -13.83
CA ASP A 100 16.72 -24.39 -15.13
C ASP A 100 15.53 -23.44 -15.30
N ILE A 101 14.54 -23.50 -14.40
CA ILE A 101 13.34 -22.63 -14.38
C ILE A 101 13.71 -21.13 -14.42
N PRO A 102 14.68 -20.61 -13.63
CA PRO A 102 15.02 -19.19 -13.70
C PRO A 102 15.47 -18.75 -15.10
N LYS A 103 16.33 -19.55 -15.75
CA LYS A 103 16.80 -19.29 -17.11
C LYS A 103 15.65 -19.41 -18.12
N PHE A 104 14.75 -20.37 -17.91
CA PHE A 104 13.58 -20.59 -18.76
C PHE A 104 12.68 -19.35 -18.85
N CYS A 105 12.32 -18.76 -17.69
CA CYS A 105 11.54 -17.52 -17.61
C CYS A 105 12.37 -16.29 -18.04
N GLY A 106 13.67 -16.30 -17.74
CA GLY A 106 14.58 -15.19 -17.99
C GLY A 106 14.92 -14.93 -19.46
N ARG A 107 14.55 -15.81 -20.39
CA ARG A 107 14.64 -15.56 -21.84
C ARG A 107 13.89 -14.30 -22.25
N CYS A 108 12.76 -14.03 -21.61
CA CYS A 108 11.97 -12.81 -21.81
C CYS A 108 12.08 -11.88 -20.58
N HIS A 109 12.08 -12.42 -19.36
CA HIS A 109 12.14 -11.65 -18.11
C HIS A 109 13.58 -11.40 -17.63
N ILE A 110 14.41 -10.82 -18.50
CA ILE A 110 15.86 -10.69 -18.31
C ILE A 110 16.20 -9.88 -17.05
N ARG A 111 15.50 -8.77 -16.81
CA ARG A 111 15.75 -7.93 -15.63
C ARG A 111 15.46 -8.67 -14.33
N GLN A 112 14.37 -9.43 -14.30
CA GLN A 112 13.97 -10.21 -13.14
C GLN A 112 14.98 -11.34 -12.89
N LEU A 113 15.44 -12.03 -13.95
CA LEU A 113 16.49 -13.04 -13.85
C LEU A 113 17.78 -12.44 -13.27
N ASN A 114 18.25 -11.30 -13.80
CA ASN A 114 19.48 -10.65 -13.34
C ASN A 114 19.42 -10.25 -11.85
N ASN A 115 18.24 -9.91 -11.34
CA ASN A 115 18.03 -9.64 -9.91
C ASN A 115 17.99 -10.94 -9.10
N TYR A 116 17.29 -11.95 -9.62
CA TYR A 116 17.13 -13.25 -8.96
C TYR A 116 18.45 -13.99 -8.79
N GLN A 117 19.35 -13.84 -9.76
CA GLN A 117 20.69 -14.41 -9.70
C GLN A 117 21.54 -13.89 -8.52
N LYS A 118 21.18 -12.73 -7.95
CA LYS A 118 21.85 -12.14 -6.78
C LYS A 118 21.22 -12.61 -5.46
N SER A 119 20.11 -13.33 -5.52
CA SER A 119 19.34 -13.71 -4.34
C SER A 119 19.93 -14.90 -3.58
N LYS A 120 19.57 -15.01 -2.29
CA LYS A 120 19.93 -16.19 -1.50
C LYS A 120 19.23 -17.46 -2.02
N HIS A 121 18.04 -17.31 -2.60
CA HIS A 121 17.30 -18.42 -3.21
C HIS A 121 18.06 -19.00 -4.40
N GLU A 122 18.60 -18.18 -5.30
CA GLU A 122 19.40 -18.72 -6.43
C GLU A 122 20.65 -19.45 -5.94
N LYS A 123 21.35 -18.86 -4.95
CA LYS A 123 22.53 -19.51 -4.37
C LYS A 123 22.19 -20.89 -3.83
N LEU A 124 21.10 -21.02 -3.07
CA LEU A 124 20.65 -22.29 -2.52
C LEU A 124 20.14 -23.25 -3.60
N LEU A 125 19.47 -22.75 -4.65
CA LEU A 125 19.04 -23.55 -5.79
C LEU A 125 20.24 -24.16 -6.54
N SER A 126 21.30 -23.38 -6.72
CA SER A 126 22.53 -23.83 -7.36
C SER A 126 23.28 -24.87 -6.52
N GLU A 127 23.33 -24.68 -5.20
CA GLU A 127 24.04 -25.56 -4.25
C GLU A 127 23.28 -26.88 -3.98
N ARG A 128 21.94 -26.82 -3.87
CA ARG A 128 21.11 -27.95 -3.39
C ARG A 128 20.11 -28.49 -4.41
N LYS A 129 20.08 -27.92 -5.62
CA LYS A 129 19.21 -28.36 -6.72
C LYS A 129 17.74 -28.45 -6.30
N GLU A 130 17.15 -29.64 -6.35
CA GLU A 130 15.72 -29.86 -6.08
C GLU A 130 15.30 -29.52 -4.64
N GLU A 131 16.22 -29.64 -3.68
CA GLU A 131 15.98 -29.29 -2.26
C GLU A 131 16.33 -27.83 -1.94
N GLY A 132 16.75 -27.07 -2.94
CA GLY A 132 17.26 -25.71 -2.81
C GLY A 132 16.20 -24.61 -2.74
N GLY A 133 16.62 -23.40 -3.09
CA GLY A 133 15.83 -22.19 -2.98
C GLY A 133 14.54 -22.18 -3.80
N ALA A 134 13.69 -21.19 -3.53
CA ALA A 134 12.49 -20.94 -4.32
C ALA A 134 12.87 -20.39 -5.70
N THR A 135 12.19 -20.87 -6.73
CA THR A 135 12.27 -20.48 -8.14
C THR A 135 11.10 -19.56 -8.53
N CYS A 136 11.06 -19.12 -9.78
CA CYS A 136 9.98 -18.27 -10.31
C CYS A 136 8.59 -18.88 -10.08
N VAL A 137 8.45 -20.19 -10.30
CA VAL A 137 7.14 -20.88 -10.25
C VAL A 137 6.64 -21.10 -8.83
N ASP A 138 7.50 -21.08 -7.81
CA ASP A 138 7.07 -21.23 -6.42
C ASP A 138 6.29 -19.99 -5.93
N CYS A 139 6.54 -18.83 -6.53
CA CYS A 139 5.82 -17.59 -6.26
C CYS A 139 4.74 -17.31 -7.30
N HIS A 140 5.05 -17.41 -8.60
CA HIS A 140 4.13 -17.02 -9.67
C HIS A 140 3.19 -18.16 -10.14
N GLY A 141 3.45 -19.39 -9.73
CA GLY A 141 2.83 -20.58 -10.31
C GLY A 141 3.42 -20.95 -11.68
N TYR A 142 2.83 -21.96 -12.30
CA TYR A 142 3.14 -22.41 -13.66
C TYR A 142 1.82 -22.60 -14.42
N HIS A 143 1.85 -22.39 -15.74
CA HIS A 143 0.71 -22.41 -16.68
C HIS A 143 -0.43 -21.43 -16.36
N LYS A 144 -1.00 -21.40 -15.15
CA LYS A 144 -1.98 -20.41 -14.66
C LYS A 144 -1.33 -19.14 -14.09
N ILE A 145 -0.29 -18.64 -14.76
CA ILE A 145 0.47 -17.47 -14.28
C ILE A 145 -0.43 -16.23 -14.34
N LYS A 146 -0.72 -15.62 -13.19
CA LYS A 146 -1.57 -14.44 -13.06
C LYS A 146 -0.73 -13.16 -13.02
N GLY A 147 -1.25 -12.07 -13.57
CA GLY A 147 -0.57 -10.77 -13.54
C GLY A 147 -0.39 -10.24 -12.11
N VAL A 148 0.67 -9.46 -11.85
CA VAL A 148 0.98 -8.95 -10.50
C VAL A 148 -0.07 -7.98 -9.92
N LYS A 149 -0.96 -7.46 -10.77
CA LYS A 149 -2.08 -6.58 -10.39
C LYS A 149 -3.41 -7.34 -10.21
N ASP A 150 -3.46 -8.62 -10.57
CA ASP A 150 -4.63 -9.47 -10.38
C ASP A 150 -4.71 -9.88 -8.90
N THR A 151 -5.85 -9.64 -8.25
CA THR A 151 -6.05 -9.92 -6.82
C THR A 151 -5.99 -11.42 -6.49
N GLU A 152 -6.21 -12.30 -7.46
CA GLU A 152 -6.05 -13.76 -7.30
C GLU A 152 -4.60 -14.21 -7.49
N SER A 153 -3.70 -13.33 -7.93
CA SER A 153 -2.29 -13.67 -8.11
C SER A 153 -1.65 -13.93 -6.74
N PRO A 154 -0.86 -15.01 -6.57
CA PRO A 154 -0.13 -15.22 -5.32
C PRO A 154 0.87 -14.07 -5.04
N VAL A 155 1.35 -13.40 -6.08
CA VAL A 155 2.27 -12.25 -5.97
C VAL A 155 1.54 -10.90 -6.02
N TYR A 156 0.22 -10.88 -5.90
CA TYR A 156 -0.52 -9.65 -5.65
C TYR A 156 -0.04 -9.00 -4.36
N TYR A 157 0.01 -7.67 -4.31
CA TYR A 157 0.64 -6.92 -3.22
C TYR A 157 0.20 -7.37 -1.81
N LEU A 158 -1.09 -7.68 -1.63
CA LEU A 158 -1.64 -8.12 -0.34
C LEU A 158 -1.46 -9.62 -0.07
N ASN A 159 -1.16 -10.43 -1.08
CA ASN A 159 -0.99 -11.88 -0.97
C ASN A 159 0.48 -12.29 -0.78
N VAL A 160 1.42 -11.35 -0.96
CA VAL A 160 2.87 -11.61 -0.83
C VAL A 160 3.23 -12.26 0.51
N PRO A 161 2.75 -11.79 1.68
CA PRO A 161 3.09 -12.43 2.95
C PRO A 161 2.72 -13.91 3.01
N GLU A 162 1.53 -14.26 2.52
CA GLU A 162 1.04 -15.64 2.43
C GLU A 162 1.87 -16.46 1.44
N THR A 163 2.28 -15.87 0.32
CA THR A 163 3.15 -16.55 -0.65
C THR A 163 4.50 -16.88 -0.06
N CYS A 164 5.10 -15.97 0.70
CA CYS A 164 6.35 -16.25 1.42
C CYS A 164 6.16 -17.34 2.50
N SER A 165 5.05 -17.29 3.25
CA SER A 165 4.82 -18.20 4.37
C SER A 165 4.60 -19.65 3.95
N ARG A 166 4.20 -19.92 2.70
CA ARG A 166 4.10 -21.29 2.15
C ARG A 166 5.37 -22.11 2.40
N CYS A 167 6.54 -21.46 2.35
CA CYS A 167 7.82 -22.09 2.69
C CYS A 167 8.38 -21.57 4.02
N HIS A 168 8.31 -20.27 4.30
CA HIS A 168 8.92 -19.67 5.49
C HIS A 168 8.16 -19.92 6.79
N SER A 169 6.96 -20.50 6.75
CA SER A 169 6.27 -20.99 7.95
C SER A 169 6.28 -22.52 8.07
N ASP A 170 6.89 -23.23 7.12
CA ASP A 170 7.06 -24.68 7.16
C ASP A 170 8.31 -25.04 7.99
N SER A 171 8.09 -25.56 9.20
CA SER A 171 9.16 -25.95 10.12
C SER A 171 10.00 -27.11 9.60
N VAL A 172 9.41 -28.05 8.85
CA VAL A 172 10.13 -29.20 8.28
C VAL A 172 11.08 -28.69 7.20
N ARG A 173 10.57 -27.84 6.29
CA ARG A 173 11.39 -27.28 5.21
C ARG A 173 12.47 -26.32 5.72
N MET A 174 12.16 -25.47 6.70
CA MET A 174 13.10 -24.44 7.19
C MET A 174 14.14 -24.95 8.18
N LYS A 175 13.91 -26.09 8.84
CA LYS A 175 14.83 -26.67 9.84
C LYS A 175 16.25 -26.83 9.30
N GLN A 176 16.40 -27.34 8.08
CA GLN A 176 17.72 -27.53 7.45
C GLN A 176 18.47 -26.23 7.15
N PHE A 177 17.76 -25.10 7.08
CA PHE A 177 18.33 -23.77 6.84
C PHE A 177 18.51 -22.97 8.14
N LYS A 178 18.04 -23.50 9.28
CA LYS A 178 18.04 -22.82 10.60
C LYS A 178 17.33 -21.47 10.55
N ILE A 179 16.28 -21.37 9.75
CA ILE A 179 15.45 -20.17 9.64
C ILE A 179 14.25 -20.35 10.57
N PRO A 180 13.95 -19.37 11.45
CA PRO A 180 12.72 -19.39 12.24
C PRO A 180 11.46 -19.42 11.34
N THR A 181 10.30 -19.79 11.87
CA THR A 181 9.08 -19.95 11.06
C THR A 181 7.87 -19.12 11.50
N ASN A 182 8.04 -18.33 12.55
CA ASN A 182 6.99 -17.49 13.13
C ASN A 182 6.94 -16.06 12.55
N GLN A 183 7.66 -15.77 11.45
CA GLN A 183 7.83 -14.40 10.94
C GLN A 183 6.51 -13.82 10.43
N LEU A 184 5.64 -14.64 9.82
CA LEU A 184 4.31 -14.19 9.38
C LEU A 184 3.42 -13.80 10.56
N GLU A 185 3.42 -14.61 11.62
CA GLU A 185 2.68 -14.34 12.87
C GLU A 185 3.15 -13.00 13.47
N LEU A 186 4.47 -12.85 13.65
CA LEU A 186 5.09 -11.63 14.14
C LEU A 186 4.77 -10.41 13.26
N TYR A 187 4.79 -10.58 11.94
CA TYR A 187 4.43 -9.54 10.99
C TYR A 187 2.99 -9.08 11.14
N LYS A 188 2.04 -10.01 11.25
CA LYS A 188 0.61 -9.74 11.45
C LYS A 188 0.32 -8.98 12.75
N GLU A 189 1.16 -9.13 13.77
CA GLU A 189 1.08 -8.40 15.03
C GLU A 189 1.74 -7.01 14.98
N GLY A 190 2.73 -6.82 14.10
CA GLY A 190 3.40 -5.53 13.91
C GLY A 190 2.53 -4.49 13.23
N LYS A 191 2.90 -3.20 13.36
CA LYS A 191 2.14 -2.06 12.80
C LYS A 191 1.95 -2.16 11.28
N HIS A 192 2.97 -2.62 10.55
CA HIS A 192 2.87 -2.80 9.10
C HIS A 192 1.87 -3.91 8.73
N GLY A 193 1.89 -5.05 9.43
CA GLY A 193 0.91 -6.11 9.19
C GLY A 193 -0.50 -5.67 9.59
N LEU A 194 -0.68 -5.04 10.76
CA LEU A 194 -1.98 -4.50 11.16
C LEU A 194 -2.59 -3.61 10.05
N ALA A 195 -1.80 -2.71 9.47
CA ALA A 195 -2.24 -1.88 8.36
C ALA A 195 -2.50 -2.70 7.06
N LEU A 196 -1.57 -3.58 6.65
CA LEU A 196 -1.72 -4.38 5.43
C LEU A 196 -2.98 -5.27 5.45
N TYR A 197 -3.28 -5.86 6.61
CA TYR A 197 -4.46 -6.72 6.82
C TYR A 197 -5.75 -5.94 7.09
N GLY A 198 -5.72 -4.60 7.08
CA GLY A 198 -6.91 -3.77 7.28
C GLY A 198 -7.40 -3.67 8.72
N ARG A 199 -6.51 -3.93 9.69
CA ARG A 199 -6.79 -3.76 11.14
C ARG A 199 -6.50 -2.33 11.60
N MET A 200 -6.16 -1.43 10.68
CA MET A 200 -6.02 0.02 10.87
C MET A 200 -6.86 0.73 9.80
N PRO A 201 -8.16 0.97 10.03
CA PRO A 201 -9.10 1.45 9.00
C PRO A 201 -8.74 2.82 8.43
N GLU A 202 -8.02 3.64 9.18
CA GLU A 202 -7.50 4.95 8.79
C GLU A 202 -6.31 4.88 7.82
N VAL A 203 -5.70 3.69 7.66
CA VAL A 203 -4.54 3.48 6.79
C VAL A 203 -4.93 2.62 5.59
N ARG A 204 -4.70 3.15 4.38
CA ARG A 204 -4.87 2.35 3.16
C ARG A 204 -3.91 1.15 3.18
N LYS A 205 -4.46 -0.07 3.08
CA LYS A 205 -3.73 -1.36 3.14
C LYS A 205 -2.44 -1.37 2.31
N THR A 206 -2.52 -0.96 1.04
CA THR A 206 -1.38 -0.99 0.11
C THR A 206 -0.29 0.05 0.41
N SER A 207 -0.50 0.94 1.38
CA SER A 207 0.53 1.89 1.85
C SER A 207 1.46 1.24 2.87
N ALA A 208 1.04 0.14 3.50
CA ALA A 208 1.89 -0.63 4.40
C ALA A 208 2.82 -1.56 3.60
N PRO A 209 4.11 -1.68 3.97
CA PRO A 209 5.04 -2.54 3.26
C PRO A 209 4.74 -4.02 3.51
N ASN A 210 4.74 -4.84 2.45
CA ASN A 210 4.72 -6.30 2.56
C ASN A 210 6.15 -6.88 2.70
N CYS A 211 6.30 -8.21 2.76
CA CYS A 211 7.59 -8.87 2.93
C CYS A 211 8.62 -8.49 1.85
N ALA A 212 8.19 -8.40 0.59
CA ALA A 212 9.05 -8.10 -0.56
C ALA A 212 9.51 -6.62 -0.60
N VAL A 213 8.79 -5.70 0.04
CA VAL A 213 9.22 -4.31 0.14
C VAL A 213 10.48 -4.18 1.00
N CYS A 214 10.58 -4.99 2.07
CA CYS A 214 11.75 -5.01 2.95
C CYS A 214 12.85 -5.96 2.46
N HIS A 215 12.46 -7.15 1.98
CA HIS A 215 13.38 -8.22 1.62
C HIS A 215 13.72 -8.27 0.13
N GLY A 216 13.08 -7.49 -0.75
CA GLY A 216 13.26 -7.58 -2.20
C GLY A 216 12.23 -8.49 -2.87
N HIS A 217 11.93 -8.21 -4.14
CA HIS A 217 10.88 -8.92 -4.90
C HIS A 217 11.49 -10.07 -5.71
N HIS A 218 12.45 -9.72 -6.56
CA HIS A 218 13.20 -10.68 -7.38
C HIS A 218 14.64 -10.80 -6.89
N ASP A 219 15.01 -10.13 -5.81
CA ASP A 219 16.32 -10.19 -5.18
C ASP A 219 16.18 -10.46 -3.67
N PRO A 220 15.40 -11.50 -3.26
CA PRO A 220 15.14 -11.73 -1.85
C PRO A 220 16.45 -11.86 -1.06
N MET A 221 16.67 -10.89 -0.18
CA MET A 221 17.90 -10.67 0.55
C MET A 221 17.70 -10.85 2.07
N ILE A 222 18.74 -11.39 2.69
CA ILE A 222 18.92 -11.32 4.14
C ILE A 222 19.72 -10.03 4.39
N SER A 223 19.06 -9.01 4.91
CA SER A 223 19.69 -7.72 5.15
C SER A 223 20.63 -7.80 6.35
N ALA A 224 21.86 -7.29 6.21
CA ALA A 224 22.73 -7.06 7.36
C ALA A 224 22.15 -5.96 8.24
N HIS A 225 22.41 -6.00 9.56
CA HIS A 225 21.85 -5.02 10.51
C HIS A 225 22.18 -3.57 10.13
N GLN A 226 23.40 -3.31 9.66
CA GLN A 226 23.86 -2.00 9.17
C GLN A 226 23.03 -1.45 7.99
N ASP A 227 22.35 -2.31 7.24
CA ASP A 227 21.56 -1.93 6.07
C ASP A 227 20.08 -1.67 6.42
N ILE A 228 19.63 -2.08 7.61
CA ILE A 228 18.23 -1.95 8.05
C ILE A 228 17.74 -0.50 8.00
N PRO A 229 18.48 0.51 8.52
CA PRO A 229 17.99 1.88 8.50
C PRO A 229 17.71 2.43 7.10
N ARG A 230 18.51 2.01 6.11
CA ARG A 230 18.30 2.42 4.71
C ARG A 230 17.01 1.82 4.13
N ILE A 231 16.63 0.62 4.54
CA ILE A 231 15.38 -0.01 4.11
C ILE A 231 14.19 0.75 4.69
N CYS A 232 14.20 1.01 5.99
CA CYS A 232 13.16 1.78 6.68
C CYS A 232 13.07 3.21 6.12
N GLY A 233 14.22 3.84 5.84
CA GLY A 233 14.34 5.21 5.35
C GLY A 233 13.75 5.46 3.96
N LYS A 234 13.48 4.41 3.16
CA LYS A 234 12.76 4.57 1.87
C LYS A 234 11.34 5.10 2.06
N CYS A 235 10.70 4.78 3.18
CA CYS A 235 9.36 5.25 3.52
C CYS A 235 9.35 6.22 4.71
N HIS A 236 10.36 6.16 5.59
CA HIS A 236 10.52 7.05 6.74
C HIS A 236 11.77 7.96 6.58
N PRO A 237 11.84 8.80 5.52
CA PRO A 237 13.05 9.57 5.21
C PRO A 237 13.39 10.58 6.31
N SER A 238 12.39 11.31 6.83
CA SER A 238 12.59 12.29 7.91
C SER A 238 13.15 11.63 9.19
N THR A 239 12.62 10.46 9.56
CA THR A 239 13.13 9.69 10.70
C THR A 239 14.56 9.21 10.44
N PHE A 240 14.84 8.70 9.25
CA PHE A 240 16.19 8.26 8.89
C PHE A 240 17.20 9.42 8.87
N ASP A 241 16.80 10.59 8.38
CA ASP A 241 17.64 11.79 8.37
C ASP A 241 17.97 12.29 9.77
N ASN A 242 17.04 12.20 10.71
CA ASN A 242 17.30 12.50 12.10
C ASN A 242 18.17 11.43 12.76
N PHE A 243 17.90 10.14 12.51
CA PHE A 243 18.73 9.05 13.00
C PHE A 243 20.19 9.18 12.56
N LYS A 244 20.46 9.56 11.30
CA LYS A 244 21.80 9.79 10.77
C LYS A 244 22.60 10.86 11.54
N LYS A 245 21.93 11.77 12.25
CA LYS A 245 22.56 12.83 13.05
C LYS A 245 22.86 12.38 14.48
N SER A 246 22.38 11.20 14.89
CA SER A 246 22.56 10.67 16.24
C SER A 246 23.88 9.91 16.38
N LEU A 247 24.40 9.86 17.61
CA LEU A 247 25.56 9.03 17.96
C LEU A 247 25.30 7.53 17.75
N HIS A 248 24.04 7.09 17.80
CA HIS A 248 23.66 5.71 17.48
C HIS A 248 23.93 5.35 16.03
N PHE A 249 23.83 6.29 15.09
CA PHE A 249 24.19 6.01 13.70
C PHE A 249 25.70 5.85 13.52
N ASP A 250 26.50 6.57 14.29
CA ASP A 250 27.96 6.39 14.28
C ASP A 250 28.38 5.09 14.98
N ALA A 251 27.69 4.71 16.06
CA ALA A 251 27.85 3.40 16.68
C ALA A 251 27.48 2.28 15.69
N LEU A 252 26.33 2.38 15.03
CA LEU A 252 25.87 1.41 14.02
C LEU A 252 26.93 1.16 12.94
N LYS A 253 27.59 2.21 12.43
CA LYS A 253 28.65 2.05 11.42
C LYS A 253 29.87 1.29 11.93
N LYS A 254 30.14 1.34 13.24
CA LYS A 254 31.32 0.73 13.87
C LYS A 254 31.04 -0.70 14.35
N SER A 255 29.92 -0.91 15.04
CA SER A 255 29.57 -2.18 15.70
C SER A 255 28.47 -2.97 15.00
N GLY A 256 27.78 -2.41 14.00
CA GLY A 256 26.63 -3.03 13.35
C GLY A 256 25.31 -2.86 14.10
N ASP A 257 25.34 -2.25 15.29
CA ASP A 257 24.18 -1.95 16.14
C ASP A 257 24.45 -0.70 17.02
N PRO A 258 23.41 -0.01 17.52
CA PRO A 258 21.99 -0.35 17.39
C PRO A 258 21.37 0.11 16.07
N SER A 259 20.72 -0.81 15.35
CA SER A 259 19.90 -0.50 14.18
C SER A 259 18.45 -0.15 14.56
N CYS A 260 17.61 0.28 13.60
CA CYS A 260 16.19 0.56 13.85
C CYS A 260 15.46 -0.63 14.47
N ALA A 261 15.81 -1.85 14.02
CA ALA A 261 15.18 -3.08 14.48
C ALA A 261 15.52 -3.44 15.93
N TYR A 262 16.59 -2.86 16.48
CA TYR A 262 16.98 -3.11 17.87
C TYR A 262 15.91 -2.59 18.83
N CYS A 263 15.42 -1.37 18.59
CA CYS A 263 14.38 -0.73 19.41
C CYS A 263 12.96 -1.05 18.93
N HIS A 264 12.74 -1.16 17.61
CA HIS A 264 11.41 -1.32 17.03
C HIS A 264 11.03 -2.76 16.70
N GLY A 265 11.96 -3.71 16.75
CA GLY A 265 11.79 -5.04 16.15
C GLY A 265 11.92 -5.03 14.63
N ASN A 266 12.05 -6.22 14.03
CA ASN A 266 12.21 -6.40 12.58
C ASN A 266 10.96 -6.93 11.88
N HIS A 267 10.47 -8.11 12.26
CA HIS A 267 9.26 -8.73 11.72
C HIS A 267 8.03 -8.28 12.50
N LYS A 268 8.13 -8.15 13.83
CA LYS A 268 7.12 -7.48 14.68
C LYS A 268 7.52 -6.02 14.90
N VAL A 269 7.41 -5.19 13.85
CA VAL A 269 7.70 -3.75 13.97
C VAL A 269 6.66 -3.09 14.85
N ILE A 270 7.08 -2.51 15.97
CA ILE A 270 6.22 -1.82 16.93
C ILE A 270 6.49 -0.31 16.97
N LYS A 271 5.49 0.44 17.40
CA LYS A 271 5.70 1.77 17.99
C LYS A 271 5.92 1.55 19.49
N PRO A 272 7.16 1.60 19.99
CA PRO A 272 7.42 1.39 21.40
C PRO A 272 6.74 2.48 22.24
N ALA A 273 6.34 2.10 23.45
CA ALA A 273 5.81 3.04 24.43
C ALA A 273 6.96 3.85 25.07
N GLY A 274 6.63 4.91 25.80
CA GLY A 274 7.64 5.81 26.40
C GLY A 274 8.58 5.13 27.40
N GLU A 275 8.20 3.95 27.89
CA GLU A 275 8.98 3.11 28.80
C GLU A 275 10.29 2.61 28.19
N ILE A 276 10.42 2.59 26.85
CA ILE A 276 11.67 2.23 26.16
C ILE A 276 12.86 3.08 26.62
N PHE A 277 12.59 4.31 27.05
CA PHE A 277 13.61 5.26 27.51
C PHE A 277 14.01 5.10 28.99
N SER A 278 13.26 4.32 29.77
CA SER A 278 13.45 4.21 31.22
C SER A 278 13.75 2.80 31.73
N ASN A 279 13.59 1.79 30.89
CA ASN A 279 13.70 0.39 31.29
C ASN A 279 15.01 -0.25 30.77
N PHE A 280 15.26 -1.49 31.21
CA PHE A 280 16.53 -2.21 31.05
C PHE A 280 16.39 -3.53 30.28
N LYS A 281 15.27 -3.75 29.58
CA LYS A 281 15.07 -4.95 28.77
C LYS A 281 15.72 -4.76 27.40
N LYS A 282 15.77 -5.87 26.66
CA LYS A 282 16.31 -5.88 25.31
C LYS A 282 15.62 -4.86 24.40
N GLY A 283 16.42 -4.02 23.73
CA GLY A 283 15.94 -2.96 22.83
C GLY A 283 15.60 -1.64 23.53
N GLU A 284 15.75 -1.58 24.86
CA GLU A 284 15.48 -0.39 25.68
C GLU A 284 16.81 0.27 26.10
N CYS A 285 16.77 1.56 26.45
CA CYS A 285 17.99 2.35 26.68
C CYS A 285 18.89 1.77 27.79
N GLY A 286 18.28 1.22 28.85
CA GLY A 286 19.00 0.68 30.00
C GLY A 286 19.81 -0.59 29.70
N GLU A 287 19.57 -1.27 28.57
CA GLU A 287 20.39 -2.43 28.18
C GLU A 287 21.86 -2.05 27.96
N CYS A 288 22.10 -0.84 27.43
CA CYS A 288 23.43 -0.35 27.08
C CYS A 288 23.87 0.87 27.91
N HIS A 289 22.93 1.67 28.41
CA HIS A 289 23.22 2.90 29.14
C HIS A 289 22.87 2.78 30.61
N ASP A 290 23.86 2.96 31.48
CA ASP A 290 23.67 2.98 32.93
C ASP A 290 22.75 4.13 33.36
N GLN A 291 21.98 3.93 34.44
CA GLN A 291 21.02 4.92 34.95
C GLN A 291 21.66 6.27 35.30
N SER A 292 22.94 6.27 35.71
CA SER A 292 23.69 7.48 36.06
C SER A 292 24.23 8.23 34.84
N SER A 293 24.28 7.58 33.67
CA SER A 293 24.85 8.11 32.43
C SER A 293 24.10 9.34 31.92
N LYS A 294 24.80 10.17 31.15
CA LYS A 294 24.20 11.38 30.55
C LYS A 294 23.17 10.98 29.48
N GLU A 295 23.47 9.93 28.74
CA GLU A 295 22.68 9.39 27.64
C GLU A 295 21.35 8.82 28.14
N PHE A 296 21.36 8.08 29.26
CA PHE A 296 20.12 7.59 29.86
C PHE A 296 19.22 8.74 30.35
N LYS A 297 19.81 9.79 30.93
CA LYS A 297 19.08 11.01 31.34
C LYS A 297 18.46 11.74 30.14
N VAL A 298 19.12 11.76 28.98
CA VAL A 298 18.52 12.27 27.74
C VAL A 298 17.27 11.48 27.38
N GLY A 299 17.31 10.15 27.45
CA GLY A 299 16.13 9.30 27.25
C GLY A 299 14.98 9.65 28.19
N LEU A 300 15.25 9.81 29.49
CA LEU A 300 14.24 10.19 30.48
C LEU A 300 13.59 11.55 30.17
N ASN A 301 14.39 12.52 29.73
CA ASN A 301 13.87 13.83 29.31
C ASN A 301 12.97 13.71 28.08
N ILE A 302 13.37 12.91 27.09
CA ILE A 302 12.54 12.63 25.90
C ILE A 302 11.21 11.97 26.30
N LYS A 303 11.23 11.00 27.22
CA LYS A 303 10.01 10.36 27.75
C LYS A 303 9.06 11.39 28.34
N LYS A 304 9.58 12.32 29.15
CA LYS A 304 8.80 13.40 29.76
C LYS A 304 8.20 14.31 28.70
N ILE A 305 9.01 14.73 27.73
CA ILE A 305 8.58 15.60 26.61
C ILE A 305 7.46 14.95 25.81
N ILE A 306 7.58 13.67 25.44
CA ILE A 306 6.54 12.95 24.69
C ILE A 306 5.22 12.95 25.47
N LYS A 307 5.28 12.69 26.78
CA LYS A 307 4.10 12.72 27.64
C LYS A 307 3.47 14.12 27.68
N GLU A 308 4.28 15.16 27.86
CA GLU A 308 3.80 16.55 27.87
C GLU A 308 3.12 16.94 26.55
N ILE A 309 3.67 16.51 25.41
CA ILE A 309 3.09 16.77 24.09
C ILE A 309 1.76 16.03 23.91
N ASP A 310 1.68 14.77 24.33
CA ASP A 310 0.43 13.99 24.26
C ASP A 310 -0.67 14.64 25.12
N ASP A 311 -0.32 15.14 26.31
CA ASP A 311 -1.24 15.86 27.19
C ASP A 311 -1.73 17.18 26.53
N LEU A 312 -0.82 17.99 25.96
CA LEU A 312 -1.16 19.23 25.23
C LEU A 312 -2.07 18.96 24.01
N ARG A 313 -1.81 17.86 23.30
CA ARG A 313 -2.61 17.47 22.14
C ARG A 313 -4.04 17.13 22.54
N ASN A 314 -4.20 16.34 23.59
CA ASN A 314 -5.51 15.92 24.08
C ASN A 314 -6.32 17.11 24.60
N GLU A 315 -5.70 18.04 25.32
CA GLU A 315 -6.34 19.28 25.77
C GLU A 315 -6.82 20.13 24.59
N ALA A 316 -5.97 20.31 23.56
CA ALA A 316 -6.32 21.09 22.38
C ALA A 316 -7.47 20.46 21.58
N ILE A 317 -7.44 19.14 21.34
CA ILE A 317 -8.51 18.42 20.63
C ILE A 317 -9.84 18.57 21.37
N GLY A 318 -9.86 18.28 22.67
CA GLY A 318 -11.08 18.39 23.47
C GLY A 318 -11.66 19.80 23.48
N SER A 319 -10.79 20.82 23.59
CA SER A 319 -11.20 22.23 23.58
C SER A 319 -11.83 22.65 22.24
N ILE A 320 -11.31 22.15 21.11
CA ILE A 320 -11.84 22.47 19.78
C ILE A 320 -13.17 21.76 19.52
N GLU A 321 -13.30 20.49 19.91
CA GLU A 321 -14.55 19.73 19.78
C GLU A 321 -15.70 20.38 20.56
N GLU A 322 -15.41 20.89 21.76
CA GLU A 322 -16.37 21.64 22.56
C GLU A 322 -16.91 22.86 21.80
N VAL A 323 -16.03 23.64 21.15
CA VAL A 323 -16.44 24.83 20.38
C VAL A 323 -17.21 24.47 19.11
N LYS A 324 -16.83 23.39 18.42
CA LYS A 324 -17.50 22.94 17.19
C LYS A 324 -18.98 22.59 17.43
N ASN A 325 -19.32 22.06 18.60
CA ASN A 325 -20.70 21.73 18.97
C ASN A 325 -21.63 22.97 19.06
N TYR A 326 -21.10 24.19 19.13
CA TYR A 326 -21.89 25.43 19.13
C TYR A 326 -22.22 25.96 17.72
N GLY A 327 -21.89 25.22 16.64
CA GLY A 327 -22.38 25.51 15.27
C GLY A 327 -21.79 26.77 14.62
N ARG A 328 -20.57 27.16 14.99
CA ARG A 328 -19.89 28.39 14.56
C ARG A 328 -18.88 28.15 13.44
N ASN A 329 -18.57 29.20 12.67
CA ASN A 329 -17.41 29.22 11.76
C ASN A 329 -16.14 29.18 12.61
N THR A 330 -15.40 28.08 12.49
CA THR A 330 -14.19 27.77 13.27
C THR A 330 -12.91 27.87 12.45
N GLY A 331 -12.92 28.58 11.30
CA GLY A 331 -11.78 28.63 10.37
C GLY A 331 -10.43 28.94 11.03
N ASP A 332 -10.38 29.96 11.91
CA ASP A 332 -9.15 30.33 12.62
C ASP A 332 -8.68 29.22 13.58
N LEU A 333 -9.61 28.52 14.24
CA LEU A 333 -9.30 27.38 15.12
C LEU A 333 -8.82 26.18 14.32
N GLU A 334 -9.39 25.94 13.13
CA GLU A 334 -8.97 24.86 12.24
C GLU A 334 -7.55 25.11 11.71
N GLN A 335 -7.21 26.36 11.39
CA GLN A 335 -5.84 26.72 11.02
C GLN A 335 -4.84 26.45 12.15
N LEU A 336 -5.13 26.95 13.36
CA LEU A 336 -4.27 26.72 14.54
C LEU A 336 -4.14 25.23 14.86
N TYR A 337 -5.22 24.47 14.72
CA TYR A 337 -5.22 23.03 14.92
C TYR A 337 -4.33 22.30 13.91
N ASN A 338 -4.43 22.67 12.63
CA ASN A 338 -3.60 22.10 11.57
C ASN A 338 -2.12 22.42 11.79
N GLU A 339 -1.79 23.64 12.23
CA GLU A 339 -0.43 24.03 12.60
C GLU A 339 0.08 23.23 13.81
N LEU A 340 -0.72 23.13 14.87
CA LEU A 340 -0.40 22.36 16.07
C LEU A 340 -0.12 20.89 15.72
N ASN A 341 -1.03 20.26 14.96
CA ASN A 341 -0.85 18.88 14.52
C ASN A 341 0.36 18.71 13.61
N GLY A 342 0.62 19.65 12.71
CA GLY A 342 1.82 19.65 11.88
C GLY A 342 3.10 19.62 12.70
N ASN A 343 3.19 20.47 13.73
CA ASN A 343 4.33 20.51 14.64
C ASN A 343 4.44 19.22 15.49
N ILE A 344 3.33 18.68 15.99
CA ILE A 344 3.30 17.42 16.74
C ILE A 344 3.78 16.25 15.87
N LEU A 345 3.37 16.18 14.59
CA LEU A 345 3.80 15.12 13.68
C LEU A 345 5.32 15.09 13.47
N MET A 346 6.00 16.22 13.64
CA MET A 346 7.45 16.32 13.52
C MET A 346 8.22 15.82 14.75
N ILE A 347 7.55 15.65 15.89
CA ILE A 347 8.20 15.19 17.13
C ILE A 347 8.76 13.78 16.97
N ALA A 348 7.98 12.85 16.43
CA ALA A 348 8.43 11.46 16.30
C ALA A 348 9.71 11.33 15.45
N PRO A 349 9.82 11.94 14.25
CA PRO A 349 11.09 11.97 13.51
C PRO A 349 12.23 12.67 14.26
N VAL A 350 12.00 13.86 14.83
CA VAL A 350 13.06 14.65 15.47
C VAL A 350 13.63 13.95 16.70
N THR A 351 12.81 13.22 17.46
CA THR A 351 13.26 12.40 18.59
C THR A 351 14.33 11.37 18.20
N HIS A 352 14.34 10.89 16.94
CA HIS A 352 15.37 9.96 16.48
C HIS A 352 16.76 10.59 16.29
N SER A 353 16.87 11.91 16.40
CA SER A 353 18.17 12.59 16.51
C SER A 353 18.80 12.47 17.90
N LEU A 354 17.99 12.16 18.92
CA LEU A 354 18.37 12.13 20.34
C LEU A 354 19.00 13.45 20.84
N ASP A 355 18.64 14.55 20.18
CA ASP A 355 19.14 15.89 20.44
C ASP A 355 18.06 16.73 21.12
N LEU A 356 18.23 17.02 22.40
CA LEU A 356 17.23 17.75 23.20
C LEU A 356 17.00 19.16 22.69
N ASP A 357 18.00 19.84 22.15
CA ASP A 357 17.86 21.22 21.67
C ASP A 357 16.96 21.26 20.44
N LYS A 358 17.16 20.32 19.51
CA LYS A 358 16.28 20.18 18.33
C LYS A 358 14.87 19.78 18.71
N ILE A 359 14.71 18.88 19.67
CA ILE A 359 13.38 18.47 20.15
C ILE A 359 12.68 19.68 20.79
N ASN A 360 13.38 20.43 21.64
CA ASN A 360 12.83 21.59 22.34
C ASN A 360 12.40 22.72 21.39
N GLU A 361 13.03 22.87 20.22
CA GLU A 361 12.58 23.83 19.20
C GLU A 361 11.12 23.55 18.77
N TYR A 362 10.78 22.28 18.54
CA TYR A 362 9.42 21.88 18.20
C TYR A 362 8.48 21.90 19.40
N VAL A 363 8.96 21.52 20.59
CA VAL A 363 8.18 21.64 21.83
C VAL A 363 7.73 23.08 22.04
N ASN A 364 8.64 24.05 21.89
CA ASN A 364 8.32 25.47 22.05
C ASN A 364 7.25 25.94 21.05
N LYS A 365 7.34 25.48 19.78
CA LYS A 365 6.31 25.75 18.76
C LYS A 365 4.96 25.16 19.17
N ILE A 366 4.93 23.89 19.59
CA ILE A 366 3.72 23.18 20.04
C ILE A 366 3.08 23.88 21.24
N THR A 367 3.87 24.20 22.26
CA THR A 367 3.39 24.88 23.46
C THR A 367 2.81 26.25 23.12
N LYS A 368 3.48 27.02 22.26
CA LYS A 368 2.98 28.32 21.80
C LYS A 368 1.65 28.18 21.06
N THR A 369 1.57 27.32 20.04
CA THR A 369 0.33 27.13 19.28
C THR A 369 -0.80 26.57 20.16
N SER A 370 -0.49 25.68 21.11
CA SER A 370 -1.46 25.16 22.08
C SER A 370 -2.03 26.27 22.98
N GLN A 371 -1.19 27.19 23.46
CA GLN A 371 -1.65 28.36 24.22
C GLN A 371 -2.53 29.29 23.38
N GLU A 372 -2.20 29.50 22.10
CA GLU A 372 -3.01 30.28 21.17
C GLU A 372 -4.39 29.63 20.93
N VAL A 373 -4.43 28.31 20.74
CA VAL A 373 -5.70 27.55 20.64
C VAL A 373 -6.54 27.77 21.90
N LYS A 374 -5.94 27.60 23.08
CA LYS A 374 -6.63 27.78 24.37
C LYS A 374 -7.17 29.20 24.52
N GLY A 375 -6.36 30.22 24.21
CA GLY A 375 -6.76 31.62 24.25
C GLY A 375 -7.96 31.90 23.33
N LYS A 376 -7.93 31.36 22.11
CA LYS A 376 -9.02 31.50 21.15
C LYS A 376 -10.30 30.80 21.62
N VAL A 377 -10.18 29.58 22.13
CA VAL A 377 -11.33 28.84 22.69
C VAL A 377 -11.99 29.61 23.83
N GLU A 378 -11.20 30.19 24.75
CA GLU A 378 -11.73 31.01 25.85
C GLU A 378 -12.39 32.30 25.35
N GLU A 379 -11.84 32.94 24.32
CA GLU A 379 -12.46 34.08 23.64
C GLU A 379 -13.83 33.69 23.07
N PHE A 380 -13.93 32.56 22.38
CA PHE A 380 -15.19 32.03 21.86
C PHE A 380 -16.20 31.74 22.96
N LYS A 381 -15.81 31.08 24.05
CA LYS A 381 -16.69 30.78 25.19
C LYS A 381 -17.26 32.05 25.80
N LYS A 382 -16.42 33.07 26.00
CA LYS A 382 -16.86 34.39 26.50
C LYS A 382 -17.82 35.08 25.54
N GLU A 383 -17.58 35.02 24.24
CA GLU A 383 -18.47 35.60 23.24
C GLU A 383 -19.85 34.92 23.25
N ILE A 384 -19.88 33.58 23.34
CA ILE A 384 -21.09 32.78 23.44
C ILE A 384 -21.87 33.13 24.72
N SER A 385 -21.21 33.15 25.87
CA SER A 385 -21.83 33.53 27.15
C SER A 385 -22.44 34.93 27.09
N ARG A 386 -21.71 35.90 26.51
CA ARG A 386 -22.22 37.28 26.30
C ARG A 386 -23.45 37.30 25.40
N ARG A 387 -23.48 36.51 24.32
CA ARG A 387 -24.63 36.41 23.41
C ARG A 387 -25.86 35.86 24.15
N TYR A 388 -25.72 34.78 24.92
CA TYR A 388 -26.82 34.25 25.71
C TYR A 388 -27.35 35.26 26.72
N MET A 389 -26.47 36.02 27.38
CA MET A 389 -26.87 37.09 28.29
C MET A 389 -27.66 38.19 27.55
N VAL A 390 -27.19 38.64 26.38
CA VAL A 390 -27.90 39.63 25.56
C VAL A 390 -29.25 39.10 25.10
N TYR A 391 -29.34 37.85 24.66
CA TYR A 391 -30.62 37.22 24.27
C TYR A 391 -31.57 37.11 25.46
N ALA A 392 -31.09 36.70 26.64
CA ALA A 392 -31.91 36.60 27.84
C ALA A 392 -32.46 37.97 28.27
N VAL A 393 -31.62 39.00 28.30
CA VAL A 393 -32.05 40.38 28.61
C VAL A 393 -33.04 40.89 27.57
N SER A 394 -32.79 40.62 26.28
CA SER A 394 -33.70 41.02 25.19
C SER A 394 -35.06 40.31 25.30
N MET A 395 -35.08 39.02 25.64
CA MET A 395 -36.32 38.27 25.87
C MET A 395 -37.09 38.80 27.07
N ILE A 396 -36.40 39.14 28.17
CA ILE A 396 -37.04 39.76 29.34
C ILE A 396 -37.66 41.11 28.94
N MET A 397 -36.93 41.96 28.21
CA MET A 397 -37.45 43.26 27.75
C MET A 397 -38.66 43.12 26.82
N ILE A 398 -38.65 42.14 25.91
CA ILE A 398 -39.79 41.86 25.03
C ILE A 398 -40.98 41.36 25.85
N PHE A 399 -40.76 40.45 26.79
CA PHE A 399 -41.82 39.89 27.63
C PHE A 399 -42.45 40.96 28.54
N THR A 400 -41.65 41.85 29.13
CA THR A 400 -42.16 42.97 29.93
C THR A 400 -42.92 43.96 29.06
N ALA A 401 -42.45 44.28 27.85
CA ALA A 401 -43.16 45.13 26.91
C ALA A 401 -44.53 44.53 26.51
N VAL A 402 -44.59 43.23 26.24
CA VAL A 402 -45.84 42.51 25.94
C VAL A 402 -46.80 42.55 27.13
N ILE A 403 -46.30 42.36 28.36
CA ILE A 403 -47.12 42.46 29.58
C ILE A 403 -47.69 43.88 29.73
N ILE A 404 -46.86 44.91 29.62
CA ILE A 404 -47.31 46.31 29.74
C ILE A 404 -48.38 46.63 28.68
N LEU A 405 -48.14 46.23 27.42
CA LEU A 405 -49.08 46.46 26.32
C LEU A 405 -50.42 45.74 26.58
N SER A 406 -50.37 44.49 27.04
CA SER A 406 -51.58 43.72 27.36
C SER A 406 -52.35 44.31 28.55
N MET A 407 -51.67 44.83 29.58
CA MET A 407 -52.29 45.57 30.68
C MET A 407 -52.94 46.87 30.19
N GLN A 408 -52.28 47.63 29.33
CA GLN A 408 -52.83 48.86 28.75
C GLN A 408 -54.09 48.57 27.91
N LEU A 409 -54.05 47.54 27.06
CA LEU A 409 -55.21 47.10 26.27
C LEU A 409 -56.37 46.62 27.16
N TYR A 410 -56.07 45.96 28.27
CA TYR A 410 -57.07 45.53 29.25
C TYR A 410 -57.74 46.72 29.95
N ILE A 411 -56.94 47.70 30.39
CA ILE A 411 -57.46 48.94 31.01
C ILE A 411 -58.32 49.71 30.00
N TYR A 412 -57.84 49.91 28.77
CA TYR A 412 -58.55 50.60 27.69
C TYR A 412 -59.93 49.98 27.44
N LYS A 413 -60.01 48.65 27.28
CA LYS A 413 -61.28 47.93 27.11
C LYS A 413 -62.24 48.04 28.30
N ARG A 414 -61.71 48.29 29.51
CA ARG A 414 -62.51 48.42 30.72
C ARG A 414 -63.00 49.85 30.95
N THR A 415 -62.30 50.85 30.42
CA THR A 415 -62.72 52.26 30.47
C THR A 415 -63.69 52.67 29.36
N GLU A 416 -63.83 51.88 28.28
CA GLU A 416 -64.85 52.05 27.23
C GLU A 416 -66.21 51.38 27.56
N LYS A 417 -66.30 50.66 28.68
CA LYS A 417 -67.56 50.15 29.25
C LYS A 417 -67.97 51.02 30.43
#